data_AF-A0A965WBM8-F1
#
_entry.id   AF-A0A965WBM8-F1
#
_cell.length_a   1.000
_cell.length_b   1.000
_cell.length_c   1.000
_cell.angle_alpha   90.00
_cell.angle_beta   90.00
_cell.angle_gamma   90.00
#
_symmetry.space_group_name_H-M   'P 1'
#
loop_
_entity.id
_entity.type
_entity.pdbx_description
1 polymer ?
#
loop_
_entity_poly.entity_id
_entity_poly.type
_entity_poly.pdbx_seq_one_letter_code
_entity_poly.pdbx_strand_id
1 'polypeptide(L)'
;MILGRRPTRHGVTAAVDRLALVQAMVADEEGLVADECEIRRGGASYTIDTVREFGERFPGATLHLLIGRDLVEGFATWHEAWKIGRLVRMVVLDRPGYSSPLPQGWTSLAVPQVDVSSTEVRDALLAGRDVGDSVAPAVLREIRVRGLYQSAVLS
;
A
#
# COMPACT_ATOMS: atom_id res chain seq x y z
N MET A 1 0.56 11.72 30.22
CA MET A 1 0.46 12.83 29.25
C MET A 1 1.65 12.74 28.31
N ILE A 2 1.52 11.99 27.21
CA ILE A 2 2.59 11.90 26.20
C ILE A 2 2.33 13.02 25.18
N LEU A 3 3.17 14.05 25.26
CA LEU A 3 3.26 15.12 24.29
C LEU A 3 3.92 14.63 23.00
N GLY A 4 3.35 15.03 21.87
CA GLY A 4 4.12 15.39 20.69
C GLY A 4 4.54 14.26 19.75
N ARG A 5 3.66 13.93 18.80
CA ARG A 5 4.11 13.58 17.45
C ARG A 5 3.35 14.43 16.44
N ARG A 6 3.84 15.66 16.23
CA ARG A 6 3.61 16.32 14.93
C ARG A 6 4.71 15.86 14.00
N PRO A 7 4.32 15.35 12.84
CA PRO A 7 5.08 15.71 11.68
C PRO A 7 4.17 15.91 10.44
N THR A 8 3.85 17.15 10.05
CA THR A 8 3.14 17.49 8.80
C THR A 8 4.00 18.39 7.90
N ARG A 9 4.46 17.81 6.76
CA ARG A 9 5.64 18.08 5.86
C ARG A 9 6.68 16.94 5.80
N HIS A 10 6.43 15.81 6.45
CA HIS A 10 7.44 15.05 7.18
C HIS A 10 7.46 13.53 6.88
N GLY A 11 8.46 12.80 7.40
CA GLY A 11 8.71 11.37 7.20
C GLY A 11 7.49 10.44 7.29
N VAL A 12 7.64 9.22 6.75
CA VAL A 12 6.57 8.23 6.59
C VAL A 12 5.77 8.05 7.89
N THR A 13 4.43 8.20 7.79
CA THR A 13 3.49 7.94 8.90
C THR A 13 3.79 6.57 9.53
N ALA A 14 3.73 6.49 10.86
CA ALA A 14 4.07 5.28 11.59
C ALA A 14 3.31 4.06 11.02
N ALA A 15 3.99 2.92 10.93
CA ALA A 15 3.44 1.74 10.28
C ALA A 15 2.12 1.28 10.89
N VAL A 16 1.99 1.37 12.22
CA VAL A 16 0.76 1.04 12.97
C VAL A 16 -0.42 1.93 12.62
N ASP A 17 -0.18 3.22 12.32
CA ASP A 17 -1.23 4.13 11.88
C ASP A 17 -1.66 3.80 10.46
N ARG A 18 -0.70 3.52 9.56
CA ARG A 18 -1.01 3.10 8.19
C ARG A 18 -1.77 1.78 8.14
N LEU A 19 -1.39 0.81 8.98
CA LEU A 19 -2.10 -0.46 9.11
C LEU A 19 -3.56 -0.24 9.48
N ALA A 20 -3.83 0.62 10.47
CA ALA A 20 -5.20 0.93 10.87
C ALA A 20 -6.02 1.58 9.75
N LEU A 21 -5.42 2.44 8.93
CA LEU A 21 -6.09 2.99 7.75
C LEU A 21 -6.48 1.88 6.76
N VAL A 22 -5.59 0.93 6.48
CA VAL A 22 -5.88 -0.20 5.58
C VAL A 22 -6.92 -1.15 6.20
N GLN A 23 -6.82 -1.43 7.50
CA GLN A 23 -7.83 -2.23 8.22
C GLN A 23 -9.22 -1.60 8.13
N ALA A 24 -9.31 -0.27 8.31
CA ALA A 24 -10.57 0.45 8.16
C ALA A 24 -11.11 0.40 6.72
N MET A 25 -10.23 0.35 5.72
CA MET A 25 -10.64 0.22 4.30
C MET A 25 -11.24 -1.14 3.99
N VAL A 26 -10.66 -2.22 4.52
CA VAL A 26 -11.02 -3.59 4.13
C VAL A 26 -11.94 -4.31 5.13
N ALA A 27 -12.34 -3.65 6.22
CA ALA A 27 -13.08 -4.29 7.32
C ALA A 27 -14.38 -4.98 6.89
N ASP A 28 -15.07 -4.43 5.91
CA ASP A 28 -16.36 -4.92 5.41
C ASP A 28 -16.25 -5.57 4.01
N GLU A 29 -15.04 -5.80 3.52
CA GLU A 29 -14.78 -6.36 2.18
C GLU A 29 -14.41 -7.84 2.27
N GLU A 30 -15.34 -8.71 1.87
CA GLU A 30 -15.12 -10.16 1.89
C GLU A 30 -13.94 -10.55 0.98
N GLY A 31 -13.02 -11.34 1.53
CA GLY A 31 -11.82 -11.80 0.81
C GLY A 31 -10.62 -10.84 0.87
N LEU A 32 -10.75 -9.67 1.50
CA LEU A 32 -9.62 -8.76 1.76
C LEU A 32 -9.19 -8.80 3.23
N VAL A 33 -7.87 -8.86 3.45
CA VAL A 33 -7.28 -8.85 4.79
C VAL A 33 -6.05 -7.94 4.80
N ALA A 34 -6.02 -7.01 5.76
CA ALA A 34 -4.83 -6.21 6.04
C ALA A 34 -3.86 -7.03 6.91
N ASP A 35 -2.74 -7.44 6.33
CA ASP A 35 -1.73 -8.25 7.03
C ASP A 35 -0.61 -7.38 7.60
N GLU A 36 -0.21 -7.67 8.84
CA GLU A 36 0.82 -6.93 9.57
C GLU A 36 2.19 -7.62 9.58
N CYS A 37 2.38 -8.70 8.81
CA CYS A 37 3.59 -9.52 8.84
C CYS A 37 4.89 -8.73 8.70
N GLU A 38 4.96 -7.80 7.75
CA GLU A 38 6.16 -7.00 7.53
C GLU A 38 6.43 -6.04 8.69
N ILE A 39 5.37 -5.51 9.31
CA ILE A 39 5.48 -4.63 10.48
C ILE A 39 6.01 -5.43 11.67
N ARG A 40 5.51 -6.65 11.87
CA ARG A 40 5.96 -7.56 12.93
C ARG A 40 7.39 -8.02 12.72
N ARG A 41 7.77 -8.31 11.48
CA ARG A 41 9.14 -8.71 11.13
C ARG A 41 10.14 -7.58 11.37
N GLY A 42 9.72 -6.34 11.12
CA GLY A 42 10.57 -5.16 11.28
C GLY A 42 11.73 -5.12 10.27
N GLY A 43 12.58 -4.12 10.38
CA GLY A 43 13.68 -3.92 9.42
C GLY A 43 13.19 -3.51 8.03
N ALA A 44 13.95 -3.90 7.00
CA ALA A 44 13.59 -3.62 5.62
C ALA A 44 12.52 -4.60 5.11
N SER A 45 11.46 -4.08 4.48
CA SER A 45 10.44 -4.88 3.81
C SER A 45 10.92 -5.37 2.44
N TYR A 46 11.65 -6.48 2.41
CA TYR A 46 11.93 -7.18 1.14
C TYR A 46 10.77 -8.11 0.77
N THR A 47 10.21 -7.94 -0.43
CA THR A 47 9.08 -8.73 -0.91
C THR A 47 9.35 -10.24 -0.89
N ILE A 48 10.60 -10.67 -1.13
CA ILE A 48 10.97 -12.09 -1.09
C ILE A 48 10.72 -12.71 0.29
N ASP A 49 10.93 -11.96 1.38
CA ASP A 49 10.71 -12.47 2.73
C ASP A 49 9.22 -12.62 3.02
N THR A 50 8.40 -11.67 2.57
CA THR A 50 6.94 -11.74 2.65
C THR A 50 6.40 -12.92 1.84
N VAL A 51 6.91 -13.14 0.63
CA VAL A 51 6.51 -14.28 -0.22
C VAL A 51 6.85 -15.61 0.43
N ARG A 52 8.04 -15.75 1.04
CA ARG A 52 8.44 -16.95 1.78
C ARG A 52 7.51 -17.21 2.97
N GLU A 53 7.25 -16.19 3.78
CA GLU A 53 6.38 -16.28 4.93
C GLU A 53 4.95 -16.69 4.54
N PHE A 54 4.41 -16.13 3.45
CA PHE A 54 3.10 -16.55 2.94
C PHE A 54 3.11 -17.97 2.39
N GLY A 55 4.20 -18.41 1.77
CA GLY A 55 4.35 -19.80 1.32
C GLY A 55 4.35 -20.81 2.48
N GLU A 56 4.92 -20.43 3.62
CA GLU A 56 4.90 -21.23 4.85
C GLU A 56 3.52 -21.22 5.53
N ARG A 57 2.87 -20.05 5.58
CA ARG A 57 1.54 -19.88 6.20
C ARG A 57 0.42 -20.57 5.43
N PHE A 58 0.55 -20.65 4.10
CA PHE A 58 -0.48 -21.21 3.22
C PHE A 58 0.13 -22.31 2.33
N PRO A 59 0.51 -23.46 2.92
CA PRO A 59 1.15 -24.53 2.18
C PRO A 59 0.23 -25.06 1.08
N GLY A 60 0.76 -25.16 -0.15
CA GLY A 60 0.01 -25.59 -1.33
C GLY A 60 -0.80 -24.50 -2.02
N ALA A 61 -0.88 -23.29 -1.46
CA ALA A 61 -1.53 -22.17 -2.14
C ALA A 61 -0.71 -21.67 -3.33
N THR A 62 -1.41 -21.23 -4.39
CA THR A 62 -0.78 -20.48 -5.48
C THR A 62 -0.78 -19.00 -5.13
N LEU A 63 0.39 -18.45 -4.80
CA LEU A 63 0.54 -17.04 -4.49
C LEU A 63 0.52 -16.20 -5.77
N HIS A 64 -0.25 -15.10 -5.76
CA HIS A 64 -0.24 -14.10 -6.81
C HIS A 64 0.27 -12.78 -6.23
N LEU A 65 1.24 -12.16 -6.88
CA LEU A 65 1.78 -10.86 -6.49
C LEU A 65 1.28 -9.80 -7.46
N LEU A 66 0.49 -8.86 -6.93
CA LEU A 66 -0.04 -7.74 -7.68
C LEU A 66 0.93 -6.56 -7.59
N ILE A 67 1.30 -6.00 -8.74
CA ILE A 67 2.13 -4.79 -8.84
C ILE A 67 1.59 -3.85 -9.92
N GLY A 68 1.87 -2.55 -9.80
CA GLY A 68 1.59 -1.59 -10.86
C GLY A 68 2.51 -1.75 -12.07
N ARG A 69 2.02 -1.38 -13.26
CA ARG A 69 2.81 -1.39 -14.52
C ARG A 69 4.07 -0.54 -14.43
N ASP A 70 4.10 0.48 -13.58
CA ASP A 70 5.24 1.36 -13.31
C ASP A 70 6.41 0.65 -12.60
N LEU A 71 6.18 -0.50 -11.97
CA LEU A 71 7.22 -1.26 -11.28
C LEU A 71 7.88 -2.33 -12.15
N VAL A 72 7.37 -2.59 -13.36
CA VAL A 72 7.81 -3.70 -14.22
C VAL A 72 9.28 -3.52 -14.65
N GLU A 73 9.66 -2.35 -15.17
CA GLU A 73 11.03 -2.10 -15.64
C GLU A 73 12.07 -2.19 -14.50
N GLY A 74 11.69 -1.75 -13.29
CA GLY A 74 12.54 -1.77 -12.11
C GLY A 74 12.59 -3.11 -11.38
N PHE A 75 11.72 -4.07 -11.71
CA PHE A 75 11.57 -5.30 -10.92
C PHE A 75 12.87 -6.11 -10.79
N ALA A 76 13.71 -6.12 -11.84
CA ALA A 76 14.99 -6.84 -11.81
C ALA A 76 15.97 -6.33 -10.73
N THR A 77 15.75 -5.11 -10.23
CA THR A 77 16.54 -4.51 -9.14
C THR A 77 16.09 -4.92 -7.74
N TRP A 78 14.95 -5.61 -7.62
CA TRP A 78 14.42 -6.04 -6.33
C TRP A 78 15.32 -7.11 -5.72
N HIS A 79 15.39 -7.11 -4.38
CA HIS A 79 16.16 -8.10 -3.63
C HIS A 79 15.67 -9.51 -3.95
N GLU A 80 16.56 -10.33 -4.52
CA GLU A 80 16.27 -11.69 -4.99
C GLU A 80 15.08 -11.79 -5.98
N ALA A 81 14.91 -10.81 -6.88
CA ALA A 81 13.81 -10.73 -7.86
C ALA A 81 13.53 -12.05 -8.62
N TRP A 82 14.57 -12.77 -9.03
CA TRP A 82 14.44 -14.04 -9.74
C TRP A 82 13.77 -15.14 -8.89
N LYS A 83 13.94 -15.12 -7.55
CA LYS A 83 13.26 -16.06 -6.65
C LYS A 83 11.79 -15.69 -6.52
N ILE A 84 11.48 -14.40 -6.43
CA ILE A 84 10.10 -13.91 -6.39
C ILE A 84 9.32 -14.45 -7.60
N GLY A 85 9.85 -14.26 -8.82
CA GLY A 85 9.22 -14.74 -10.05
C GLY A 85 9.06 -16.26 -10.18
N ARG A 86 9.72 -17.05 -9.32
CA ARG A 86 9.54 -18.52 -9.24
C ARG A 86 8.54 -18.96 -8.17
N LEU A 87 8.31 -18.11 -7.17
CA LEU A 87 7.47 -18.43 -6.00
C LEU A 87 6.04 -17.90 -6.14
N VAL A 88 5.81 -16.90 -7.00
CA VAL A 88 4.50 -16.29 -7.22
C VAL A 88 4.16 -16.20 -8.70
N ARG A 89 2.86 -16.09 -8.99
CA ARG A 89 2.36 -15.62 -10.28
C ARG A 89 2.30 -14.10 -10.27
N MET A 90 2.93 -13.47 -11.27
CA MET A 90 2.99 -12.02 -11.36
C MET A 90 1.74 -11.49 -12.07
N VAL A 91 1.02 -10.59 -11.40
CA VAL A 91 -0.17 -9.90 -11.91
C VAL A 91 0.11 -8.41 -11.97
N VAL A 92 0.04 -7.82 -13.16
CA VAL A 92 0.38 -6.43 -13.40
C VAL A 92 -0.88 -5.60 -13.60
N LEU A 93 -1.10 -4.61 -12.75
CA LEU A 93 -2.19 -3.66 -12.89
C LEU A 93 -1.80 -2.57 -13.89
N ASP A 94 -2.58 -2.41 -14.96
CA ASP A 94 -2.29 -1.41 -15.99
C ASP A 94 -2.42 0.02 -15.46
N ARG A 95 -1.49 0.91 -15.88
CA ARG A 95 -1.42 2.32 -15.48
C ARG A 95 -1.05 3.21 -16.67
N PRO A 96 -1.76 4.33 -16.93
CA PRO A 96 -1.44 5.28 -17.98
C PRO A 96 0.00 5.79 -17.87
N GLY A 97 0.62 6.01 -19.03
CA GLY A 97 2.00 6.48 -19.12
C GLY A 97 3.06 5.37 -19.06
N TYR A 98 2.67 4.11 -18.82
CA TYR A 98 3.59 2.97 -18.79
C TYR A 98 3.17 1.89 -19.79
N SER A 99 4.03 1.59 -20.76
CA SER A 99 3.74 0.67 -21.87
C SER A 99 4.83 -0.37 -22.10
N SER A 100 5.73 -0.57 -21.12
CA SER A 100 6.80 -1.56 -21.24
C SER A 100 6.22 -2.96 -21.51
N PRO A 101 6.89 -3.78 -22.35
CA PRO A 101 6.49 -5.16 -22.56
C PRO A 101 6.59 -5.93 -21.24
N LEU A 102 5.68 -6.88 -21.04
CA LEU A 102 5.71 -7.74 -19.86
C LEU A 102 6.72 -8.87 -20.03
N PRO A 103 7.43 -9.27 -18.95
CA PRO A 103 8.21 -10.49 -18.94
C PRO A 103 7.34 -11.72 -19.25
N GLN A 104 7.95 -12.76 -19.80
CA GLN A 104 7.25 -14.00 -20.12
C GLN A 104 6.58 -14.60 -18.86
N GLY A 105 5.33 -15.04 -19.01
CA GLY A 105 4.55 -15.68 -17.95
C GLY A 105 3.87 -14.73 -16.98
N TRP A 106 4.06 -13.41 -17.13
CA TRP A 106 3.34 -12.40 -16.36
C TRP A 106 2.01 -12.10 -17.04
N THR A 107 0.99 -11.76 -16.25
CA THR A 107 -0.35 -11.42 -16.76
C THR A 107 -0.71 -9.98 -16.40
N SER A 108 -1.30 -9.22 -17.33
CA SER A 108 -1.88 -7.91 -17.03
C SER A 108 -3.35 -8.01 -16.66
N LEU A 109 -3.79 -7.12 -15.79
CA LEU A 109 -5.18 -6.88 -15.46
C LEU A 109 -5.49 -5.40 -15.67
N ALA A 110 -6.47 -5.13 -16.54
CA ALA A 110 -7.01 -3.79 -16.70
C ALA A 110 -7.93 -3.49 -15.50
N VAL A 111 -7.66 -2.40 -14.80
CA VAL A 111 -8.48 -1.91 -13.69
C VAL A 111 -8.97 -0.49 -13.98
N PRO A 112 -10.15 -0.09 -13.47
CA PRO A 112 -10.58 1.30 -13.52
C PRO A 112 -9.49 2.21 -12.96
N GLN A 113 -9.19 3.26 -13.69
CA GLN A 113 -8.13 4.18 -13.31
C GLN A 113 -8.64 5.12 -12.24
N VAL A 114 -7.88 5.23 -11.15
CA VAL A 114 -8.13 6.20 -10.09
C VAL A 114 -6.97 7.19 -10.13
N ASP A 115 -7.25 8.40 -10.60
CA ASP A 115 -6.28 9.49 -10.65
C ASP A 115 -6.20 10.18 -9.28
N VAL A 116 -5.66 9.45 -8.30
CA VAL A 116 -5.43 9.94 -6.94
C VAL A 116 -4.05 9.50 -6.45
N SER A 117 -3.29 10.43 -5.89
CA SER A 117 -2.09 10.10 -5.13
C SER A 117 -2.28 10.30 -3.64
N SER A 118 -1.58 9.50 -2.82
CA SER A 118 -1.57 9.71 -1.37
C SER A 118 -0.96 11.05 -0.97
N THR A 119 -0.09 11.64 -1.80
CA THR A 119 0.49 12.96 -1.56
C THR A 119 -0.56 14.05 -1.69
N GLU A 120 -1.33 14.05 -2.78
CA GLU A 120 -2.41 15.03 -2.99
C GLU A 120 -3.48 14.92 -1.92
N VAL A 121 -3.86 13.69 -1.52
CA VAL A 121 -4.81 13.47 -0.42
C VAL A 121 -4.30 14.08 0.88
N ARG A 122 -3.04 13.81 1.26
CA ARG A 122 -2.47 14.38 2.50
C ARG A 122 -2.40 15.90 2.44
N ASP A 123 -1.98 16.47 1.31
CA ASP A 123 -1.86 17.92 1.13
C ASP A 123 -3.22 18.62 1.13
N ALA A 124 -4.25 18.00 0.55
CA ALA A 124 -5.63 18.47 0.61
C ALA A 124 -6.15 18.47 2.05
N LEU A 125 -6.01 17.36 2.78
CA LEU A 125 -6.43 17.24 4.17
C LEU A 125 -5.72 18.28 5.07
N LEU A 126 -4.41 18.48 4.87
CA LEU A 126 -3.64 19.49 5.61
C LEU A 126 -4.08 20.91 5.32
N ALA A 127 -4.52 21.18 4.10
CA ALA A 127 -5.09 22.46 3.70
C ALA A 127 -6.56 22.63 4.10
N GLY A 128 -7.16 21.64 4.80
CA GLY A 128 -8.59 21.65 5.13
C GLY A 128 -9.51 21.52 3.92
N ARG A 129 -8.99 21.04 2.79
CA ARG A 129 -9.78 20.78 1.58
C ARG A 129 -10.47 19.42 1.67
N ASP A 130 -11.65 19.35 1.07
CA ASP A 130 -12.36 18.09 0.87
C ASP A 130 -11.62 17.20 -0.14
N VAL A 131 -11.59 15.89 0.12
CA VAL A 131 -11.00 14.87 -0.76
C VAL A 131 -12.06 14.03 -1.47
N GLY A 132 -13.34 14.28 -1.20
CA GLY A 132 -14.47 13.60 -1.84
C GLY A 132 -14.37 12.08 -1.72
N ASP A 133 -14.69 11.39 -2.81
CA ASP A 133 -14.69 9.93 -2.89
C ASP A 133 -13.29 9.32 -3.13
N SER A 134 -12.23 10.13 -3.08
CA SER A 134 -10.85 9.67 -3.25
C SER A 134 -10.37 8.76 -2.11
N VAL A 135 -11.07 8.80 -0.96
CA VAL A 135 -10.74 8.03 0.24
C VAL A 135 -12.04 7.52 0.85
N ALA A 136 -12.11 6.23 1.16
CA ALA A 136 -13.31 5.66 1.75
C ALA A 136 -13.68 6.35 3.09
N PRO A 137 -14.98 6.52 3.39
CA PRO A 137 -15.44 7.18 4.62
C PRO A 137 -14.88 6.55 5.91
N ALA A 138 -14.67 5.23 5.91
CA ALA A 138 -14.07 4.52 7.03
C ALA A 138 -12.63 4.95 7.30
N VAL A 139 -11.84 5.16 6.25
CA VAL A 139 -10.46 5.64 6.34
C VAL A 139 -10.42 7.10 6.79
N LEU A 140 -11.32 7.96 6.30
CA LEU A 140 -11.42 9.36 6.74
C LEU A 140 -11.76 9.47 8.23
N ARG A 141 -12.65 8.61 8.73
CA ARG A 141 -12.96 8.51 10.16
C ARG A 141 -11.72 8.12 10.96
N GLU A 142 -10.96 7.12 10.50
CA GLU A 142 -9.75 6.66 11.19
C GLU A 142 -8.64 7.73 11.19
N ILE A 143 -8.45 8.45 10.08
CA ILE A 143 -7.57 9.62 9.98
C ILE A 143 -7.94 10.65 11.07
N ARG A 144 -9.24 10.92 11.28
CA ARG A 144 -9.71 11.87 12.29
C ARG A 144 -9.44 11.40 13.72
N VAL A 145 -9.78 10.15 14.03
CA VAL A 145 -9.57 9.53 15.35
C VAL A 145 -8.10 9.59 15.77
N ARG A 146 -7.20 9.38 14.81
CA ARG A 146 -5.75 9.38 15.03
C ARG A 146 -5.09 10.75 14.95
N GLY A 147 -5.82 11.80 14.57
CA GLY A 147 -5.26 13.14 14.40
C GLY A 147 -4.28 13.24 13.21
N LEU A 148 -4.40 12.37 12.20
CA LEU A 148 -3.47 12.34 11.07
C LEU A 148 -3.82 13.43 10.05
N TYR A 149 -2.77 14.02 9.46
CA TYR A 149 -2.89 14.98 8.34
C TYR A 149 -3.81 16.18 8.63
N GLN A 150 -3.92 16.59 9.90
CA GLN A 150 -4.72 17.74 10.31
C GLN A 150 -3.88 19.02 10.35
N SER A 151 -4.48 20.14 9.94
CA SER A 151 -3.90 21.46 10.21
C SER A 151 -3.86 21.71 11.71
N ALA A 152 -2.76 22.27 12.20
CA ALA A 152 -2.72 22.77 13.56
C ALA A 152 -3.70 23.94 13.67
N VAL A 153 -4.79 23.77 14.40
CA VAL A 153 -5.58 24.92 14.85
C VAL A 153 -4.65 25.75 15.73
N LEU A 154 -4.21 26.90 15.24
CA LEU A 154 -3.67 27.96 16.08
C LEU A 154 -4.88 28.47 16.88
N SER A 155 -5.03 27.96 18.10
CA SER A 155 -5.87 28.56 19.13
C SER A 155 -5.18 29.79 19.73
#